data_AF-A0A840Z1R3-F1
#
_entry.id   AF-A0A840Z1R3-F1
#
_cell.length_a   1.000
_cell.length_b   1.000
_cell.length_c   1.000
_cell.angle_alpha   90.00
_cell.angle_beta   90.00
_cell.angle_gamma   90.00
#
_symmetry.space_group_name_H-M   'P 1'
#
loop_
_entity.id
_entity.type
_entity.pdbx_description
1 polymer ?
#
loop_
_entity_poly.entity_id
_entity_poly.type
_entity_poly.pdbx_seq_one_letter_code
_entity_poly.pdbx_strand_id
1 'polypeptide(L)'
;MPLSDSRSHHHYATAPDRAGYAIAAGGILTGALIAGLVALSGQHAPIALIMAWLLGSLFGMLGITAVAAPLWLALHLAGWRGPRAAAALGAGLALFIFLGGQLHGFGMLSPLPDATQSLGSQALTAIVTALVLAAIGAVIALMMWRIAYRKLF
;
A
#
# COMPACT_ATOMS: atom_id res chain seq x y z
N MET A 1 -13.99 38.06 -41.13
CA MET A 1 -14.68 37.33 -40.06
C MET A 1 -13.85 36.09 -39.74
N PRO A 2 -12.93 36.12 -38.76
CA PRO A 2 -12.15 34.95 -38.38
C PRO A 2 -12.94 34.12 -37.37
N LEU A 3 -13.11 32.83 -37.67
CA LEU A 3 -13.79 31.86 -36.81
C LEU A 3 -12.94 31.57 -35.57
N SER A 4 -13.65 31.50 -34.46
CA SER A 4 -13.19 31.27 -33.09
C SER A 4 -12.36 30.02 -32.92
N ASP A 5 -11.15 30.20 -32.37
CA ASP A 5 -10.63 29.47 -31.21
C ASP A 5 -11.14 28.02 -31.06
N SER A 6 -10.67 27.11 -31.90
CA SER A 6 -10.65 25.68 -31.57
C SER A 6 -9.53 25.44 -30.55
N ARG A 7 -9.67 26.02 -29.35
CA ARG A 7 -8.92 25.56 -28.18
C ARG A 7 -9.43 24.17 -27.92
N SER A 8 -8.63 23.20 -28.35
CA SER A 8 -8.70 21.83 -27.88
C SER A 8 -8.70 21.86 -26.35
N HIS A 9 -9.91 21.80 -25.78
CA HIS A 9 -10.13 21.41 -24.42
C HIS A 9 -9.74 19.92 -24.32
N HIS A 10 -8.45 19.63 -24.43
CA HIS A 10 -7.84 18.50 -23.77
C HIS A 10 -7.89 18.77 -22.26
N HIS A 11 -9.12 18.77 -21.74
CA HIS A 11 -9.37 18.46 -20.34
C HIS A 11 -8.81 17.06 -20.15
N TYR A 12 -7.54 17.01 -19.75
CA TYR A 12 -6.93 15.89 -19.06
C TYR A 12 -7.73 15.69 -17.76
N ALA A 13 -8.92 15.13 -17.92
CA ALA A 13 -9.63 14.48 -16.84
C ALA A 13 -8.67 13.40 -16.35
N THR A 14 -8.16 13.57 -15.14
CA THR A 14 -7.82 12.44 -14.29
C THR A 14 -9.11 11.63 -14.14
N ALA A 15 -9.38 10.77 -15.13
CA ALA A 15 -10.64 10.06 -15.21
C ALA A 15 -10.77 9.19 -13.95
N PRO A 16 -11.92 9.21 -13.25
CA PRO A 16 -12.17 8.36 -12.08
C PRO A 16 -11.78 6.88 -12.32
N ASP A 17 -11.85 6.43 -13.57
CA ASP A 17 -11.36 5.13 -14.05
C ASP A 17 -9.90 4.85 -13.65
N ARG A 18 -9.00 5.84 -13.74
CA ARG A 18 -7.57 5.68 -13.39
C ARG A 18 -7.36 5.53 -11.90
N ALA A 19 -8.14 6.23 -11.09
CA ALA A 19 -8.15 6.03 -9.65
C ALA A 19 -8.64 4.62 -9.31
N GLY A 20 -9.68 4.14 -10.00
CA GLY A 20 -10.15 2.77 -9.92
C GLY A 20 -9.06 1.74 -10.24
N TYR A 21 -8.35 1.91 -11.36
CA TYR A 21 -7.24 1.03 -11.74
C TYR A 21 -6.08 1.04 -10.73
N ALA A 22 -5.74 2.22 -10.18
CA ALA A 22 -4.71 2.32 -9.16
C ALA A 22 -5.11 1.61 -7.87
N ILE A 23 -6.37 1.75 -7.43
CA ILE A 23 -6.91 1.05 -6.25
C ILE A 23 -6.92 -0.46 -6.48
N ALA A 24 -7.39 -0.92 -7.65
CA ALA A 24 -7.41 -2.33 -8.02
C ALA A 24 -5.99 -2.93 -8.03
N ALA A 25 -5.02 -2.22 -8.61
CA ALA A 25 -3.63 -2.64 -8.61
C ALA A 25 -3.04 -2.71 -7.19
N GLY A 26 -3.32 -1.70 -6.35
CA GLY A 26 -2.93 -1.71 -4.95
C GLY A 26 -3.50 -2.92 -4.21
N GLY A 27 -4.79 -3.19 -4.38
CA GLY A 27 -5.46 -4.37 -3.83
C GLY A 27 -4.79 -5.68 -4.25
N ILE A 28 -4.63 -5.91 -5.56
CA ILE A 28 -4.01 -7.13 -6.09
C ILE A 28 -2.59 -7.33 -5.53
N LEU A 29 -1.80 -6.26 -5.44
CA LEU A 29 -0.45 -6.32 -4.87
C LEU A 29 -0.47 -6.64 -3.37
N THR A 30 -1.40 -6.04 -2.61
CA THR A 30 -1.58 -6.36 -1.19
C THR A 30 -2.04 -7.81 -0.98
N GLY A 31 -2.95 -8.31 -1.80
CA GLY A 31 -3.35 -9.71 -1.78
C GLY A 31 -2.19 -10.66 -2.08
N ALA A 32 -1.39 -10.34 -3.11
CA ALA A 32 -0.20 -11.13 -3.46
C ALA A 32 0.82 -11.16 -2.32
N LEU A 33 1.04 -10.03 -1.66
CA LEU A 33 1.87 -9.94 -0.46
C LEU A 33 1.34 -10.84 0.65
N ILE A 34 0.05 -10.76 0.99
CA ILE A 34 -0.55 -11.55 2.06
C ILE A 34 -0.49 -13.05 1.75
N ALA A 35 -0.82 -13.46 0.53
CA ALA A 35 -0.69 -14.86 0.11
C ALA A 35 0.77 -15.34 0.17
N GLY A 36 1.73 -14.50 -0.23
CA GLY A 36 3.16 -14.80 -0.11
C GLY A 36 3.60 -14.98 1.34
N LEU A 37 3.13 -14.12 2.26
CA LEU A 37 3.41 -14.25 3.69
C LEU A 37 2.81 -15.53 4.29
N VAL A 38 1.59 -15.90 3.89
CA VAL A 38 0.96 -17.16 4.31
C VAL A 38 1.72 -18.38 3.75
N ALA A 39 2.19 -18.31 2.51
CA ALA A 39 3.05 -19.36 1.96
C ALA A 39 4.36 -19.49 2.75
N LEU A 40 4.98 -18.36 3.12
CA LEU A 40 6.20 -18.34 3.93
C LEU A 40 5.99 -18.83 5.37
N SER A 41 4.75 -18.81 5.89
CA SER A 41 4.43 -19.40 7.19
C SER A 41 4.29 -20.93 7.16
N GLY A 42 4.59 -21.58 6.03
CA GLY A 42 4.50 -23.03 5.84
C GLY A 42 3.14 -23.53 5.35
N GLN A 43 2.18 -22.64 5.09
CA GLN A 43 0.87 -23.03 4.56
C GLN A 43 0.89 -23.04 3.02
N HIS A 44 0.80 -24.24 2.44
CA HIS A 44 0.90 -24.42 0.98
C HIS A 44 -0.40 -24.94 0.32
N ALA A 45 -1.47 -25.12 1.10
CA ALA A 45 -2.76 -25.54 0.56
C ALA A 45 -3.28 -24.50 -0.47
N PRO A 46 -3.54 -24.89 -1.73
CA PRO A 46 -3.91 -23.94 -2.79
C PRO A 46 -5.14 -23.09 -2.44
N ILE A 47 -6.15 -23.72 -1.84
CA ILE A 47 -7.37 -23.03 -1.42
C ILE A 47 -7.10 -21.97 -0.34
N ALA A 48 -6.20 -22.24 0.60
CA ALA A 48 -5.84 -21.30 1.65
C ALA A 48 -5.10 -20.08 1.07
N LEU A 49 -4.20 -20.30 0.10
CA LEU A 49 -3.48 -19.23 -0.59
C LEU A 49 -4.41 -18.36 -1.43
N ILE A 50 -5.37 -18.96 -2.13
CA ILE A 50 -6.40 -18.22 -2.89
C ILE A 50 -7.24 -17.37 -1.93
N MET A 51 -7.68 -17.93 -0.80
CA MET A 51 -8.45 -17.18 0.18
C MET A 51 -7.64 -16.04 0.81
N ALA A 52 -6.37 -16.28 1.15
CA ALA A 52 -5.46 -15.25 1.64
C ALA A 52 -5.28 -14.13 0.61
N TRP A 53 -5.12 -14.48 -0.66
CA TRP A 53 -5.02 -13.51 -1.75
C TRP A 53 -6.30 -12.69 -1.92
N LEU A 54 -7.47 -13.33 -1.90
CA LEU A 54 -8.78 -12.68 -2.05
C LEU A 54 -9.07 -11.73 -0.88
N LEU A 55 -8.95 -12.21 0.36
CA LEU A 55 -9.16 -11.39 1.56
C LEU A 55 -8.14 -10.26 1.61
N GLY A 56 -6.88 -10.55 1.33
CA GLY A 56 -5.83 -9.54 1.31
C GLY A 56 -6.07 -8.46 0.26
N SER A 57 -6.59 -8.83 -0.91
CA SER A 57 -6.95 -7.87 -1.96
C SER A 57 -8.14 -7.01 -1.55
N LEU A 58 -9.18 -7.63 -0.99
CA LEU A 58 -10.39 -6.95 -0.55
C LEU A 58 -10.10 -5.94 0.57
N PHE A 59 -9.47 -6.41 1.66
CA PHE A 59 -9.12 -5.54 2.78
C PHE A 59 -8.06 -4.52 2.41
N GLY A 60 -7.14 -4.87 1.49
CA GLY A 60 -6.19 -3.92 0.90
C GLY A 60 -6.90 -2.78 0.18
N MET A 61 -7.86 -3.08 -0.70
CA MET A 61 -8.67 -2.05 -1.37
C MET A 61 -9.43 -1.18 -0.38
N LEU A 62 -10.10 -1.78 0.61
CA LEU A 62 -10.83 -1.04 1.64
C LEU A 62 -9.91 -0.11 2.43
N GLY A 63 -8.74 -0.60 2.86
CA GLY A 63 -7.76 0.21 3.59
C GLY A 63 -7.17 1.33 2.75
N ILE A 64 -6.87 1.06 1.47
CA ILE A 64 -6.41 2.08 0.53
C ILE A 64 -7.47 3.16 0.36
N THR A 65 -8.72 2.79 0.09
CA THR A 65 -9.81 3.74 -0.15
C THR A 65 -10.18 4.53 1.11
N ALA A 66 -10.23 3.89 2.28
CA ALA A 66 -10.64 4.53 3.52
C ALA A 66 -9.55 5.40 4.14
N VAL A 67 -8.27 5.02 3.99
CA VAL A 67 -7.14 5.66 4.68
C VAL A 67 -6.20 6.34 3.69
N ALA A 68 -5.60 5.56 2.79
CA ALA A 68 -4.54 6.07 1.93
C ALA A 68 -5.05 7.15 0.94
N ALA A 69 -6.24 6.99 0.38
CA ALA A 69 -6.80 7.91 -0.60
C ALA A 69 -7.09 9.31 -0.02
N PRO A 70 -7.78 9.48 1.14
CA PRO A 70 -7.93 10.78 1.79
C PRO A 70 -6.60 11.45 2.15
N LEU A 71 -5.64 10.67 2.69
CA LEU A 71 -4.30 11.17 3.02
C LEU A 71 -3.55 11.65 1.77
N TRP A 72 -3.63 10.88 0.67
CA TRP A 72 -3.06 11.27 -0.61
C TRP A 72 -3.71 12.52 -1.19
N LEU A 73 -5.03 12.66 -1.05
CA LEU A 73 -5.77 13.86 -1.46
C LEU A 73 -5.31 15.10 -0.68
N ALA A 74 -5.14 14.98 0.63
CA ALA A 74 -4.61 16.07 1.46
C ALA A 74 -3.20 16.50 1.01
N LEU A 75 -2.30 15.54 0.75
CA LEU A 75 -0.97 15.83 0.18
C LEU A 75 -1.08 16.48 -1.20
N HIS A 76 -2.03 16.04 -2.03
CA HIS A 76 -2.29 16.61 -3.34
C HIS A 76 -2.74 18.07 -3.30
N LEU A 77 -3.56 18.42 -2.32
CA LEU A 77 -4.03 19.79 -2.05
C LEU A 77 -2.89 20.67 -1.53
N ALA A 78 -1.95 20.09 -0.75
CA ALA A 78 -0.73 20.77 -0.31
C ALA A 78 0.35 20.91 -1.40
N GLY A 79 0.08 20.45 -2.63
CA GLY A 79 1.01 20.53 -3.77
C GLY A 79 2.00 19.36 -3.87
N TRP A 80 1.91 18.37 -2.99
CA TRP A 80 2.82 17.23 -2.94
C TRP A 80 2.30 16.10 -3.83
N ARG A 81 2.67 16.14 -5.12
CA ARG A 81 2.16 15.21 -6.15
C ARG A 81 3.21 14.25 -6.70
N GLY A 82 4.44 14.35 -6.21
CA GLY A 82 5.59 13.62 -6.75
C GLY A 82 5.66 12.16 -6.30
N PRO A 83 6.49 11.33 -6.98
CA PRO A 83 6.68 9.92 -6.64
C PRO A 83 7.27 9.74 -5.23
N ARG A 84 8.11 10.70 -4.78
CA ARG A 84 8.68 10.70 -3.43
C ARG A 84 7.60 10.84 -2.34
N ALA A 85 6.58 11.67 -2.58
CA ALA A 85 5.46 11.82 -1.66
C ALA A 85 4.63 10.53 -1.60
N ALA A 86 4.42 9.86 -2.74
CA ALA A 86 3.71 8.59 -2.79
C ALA A 86 4.47 7.49 -2.02
N ALA A 87 5.78 7.37 -2.27
CA ALA A 87 6.64 6.44 -1.56
C ALA A 87 6.64 6.69 -0.05
N ALA A 88 6.77 7.95 0.37
CA ALA A 88 6.77 8.34 1.78
C ALA A 88 5.42 8.03 2.46
N LEU A 89 4.30 8.29 1.78
CA LEU A 89 2.97 7.94 2.28
C LEU A 89 2.82 6.42 2.46
N GLY A 90 3.21 5.64 1.45
CA GLY A 90 3.16 4.18 1.50
C GLY A 90 4.04 3.60 2.61
N ALA A 91 5.28 4.07 2.73
CA ALA A 91 6.19 3.69 3.81
C ALA A 91 5.64 4.06 5.19
N GLY A 92 5.15 5.29 5.35
CA GLY A 92 4.60 5.80 6.61
C GLY A 92 3.36 5.03 7.06
N LEU A 93 2.45 4.70 6.13
CA LEU A 93 1.27 3.88 6.44
C LEU A 93 1.67 2.46 6.84
N ALA A 94 2.59 1.82 6.13
CA ALA A 94 3.06 0.49 6.48
C ALA A 94 3.72 0.46 7.87
N LEU A 95 4.55 1.47 8.19
CA LEU A 95 5.14 1.62 9.51
C LEU A 95 4.10 1.85 10.59
N PHE A 96 3.12 2.72 10.34
CA PHE A 96 2.05 3.02 11.28
C PHE A 96 1.21 1.78 11.59
N ILE A 97 0.83 1.01 10.56
CA ILE A 97 0.07 -0.24 10.72
C ILE A 97 0.92 -1.29 11.44
N PHE A 98 2.19 -1.45 11.08
CA PHE A 98 3.09 -2.38 11.74
C PHE A 98 3.27 -2.04 13.22
N LEU A 99 3.53 -0.77 13.53
CA LEU A 99 3.71 -0.31 14.90
C LEU A 99 2.41 -0.41 15.70
N GLY A 100 1.27 -0.06 15.09
CA GLY A 100 -0.05 -0.24 15.69
C GLY A 100 -0.31 -1.71 16.02
N GLY A 101 0.00 -2.62 15.09
CA GLY A 101 -0.12 -4.06 15.25
C GLY A 101 0.82 -4.64 16.32
N GLN A 102 2.05 -4.13 16.40
CA GLN A 102 3.02 -4.51 17.45
C GLN A 102 2.57 -4.04 18.84
N LEU A 103 2.11 -2.79 18.96
CA LEU A 103 1.78 -2.17 20.25
C LEU A 103 0.44 -2.65 20.82
N HIS A 104 -0.56 -2.83 19.98
CA HIS A 104 -1.90 -3.21 20.43
C HIS A 104 -2.13 -4.72 20.34
N GLY A 105 -1.24 -5.44 19.66
CA GLY A 105 -1.44 -6.83 19.27
C GLY A 105 -2.65 -6.93 18.32
N PHE A 106 -2.55 -7.69 17.25
CA PHE A 106 -3.77 -8.19 16.59
C PHE A 106 -4.46 -9.28 17.45
N GLY A 107 -4.61 -9.04 18.75
CA GLY A 107 -5.48 -9.74 19.69
C GLY A 107 -5.11 -11.15 20.16
N MET A 108 -4.19 -11.89 19.53
CA MET A 108 -4.11 -13.35 19.83
C MET A 108 -2.73 -13.97 20.03
N LEU A 109 -1.63 -13.25 19.79
CA LEU A 109 -0.30 -13.79 20.00
C LEU A 109 0.62 -12.67 20.48
N SER A 110 0.62 -12.39 21.79
CA SER A 110 1.86 -11.89 22.39
C SER A 110 2.88 -12.98 22.12
N PRO A 111 3.95 -12.73 21.34
CA PRO A 111 5.04 -13.70 21.29
C PRO A 111 5.47 -13.87 22.74
N LEU A 112 5.37 -15.10 23.26
CA LEU A 112 6.05 -15.41 24.51
C LEU A 112 7.50 -14.94 24.29
N PRO A 113 8.06 -14.06 25.13
CA PRO A 113 9.43 -13.59 24.93
C PRO A 113 10.31 -14.82 24.75
N ASP A 114 10.93 -14.95 23.58
CA ASP A 114 11.90 -16.01 23.35
C ASP A 114 13.00 -15.78 24.39
N ALA A 115 13.03 -16.63 25.43
CA ALA A 115 13.96 -16.48 26.55
C ALA A 115 15.44 -16.55 26.11
N THR A 116 15.68 -16.97 24.86
CA THR A 116 16.97 -17.08 24.20
C THR A 116 17.38 -15.81 23.44
N GLN A 117 16.45 -14.88 23.16
CA GLN A 117 16.74 -13.67 22.41
C GLN A 117 16.98 -12.49 23.34
N SER A 118 18.16 -11.87 23.20
CA SER A 118 18.49 -10.61 23.89
C SER A 118 17.56 -9.47 23.47
N LEU A 119 17.35 -8.48 24.35
CA LEU A 119 16.58 -7.26 24.04
C LEU A 119 17.11 -6.55 22.78
N GLY A 120 18.43 -6.57 22.56
CA GLY A 120 19.06 -5.98 21.37
C GLY A 120 18.70 -6.70 20.07
N SER A 121 18.68 -8.04 20.06
CA SER A 121 18.32 -8.81 18.87
C SER A 121 16.84 -8.71 18.53
N GLN A 122 15.97 -8.63 19.54
CA GLN A 122 14.52 -8.40 19.33
C GLN A 122 14.26 -7.02 18.70
N ALA A 123 14.93 -5.98 19.23
CA ALA A 123 14.84 -4.63 18.67
C ALA A 123 15.37 -4.59 17.22
N LEU A 124 16.50 -5.26 16.95
CA LEU A 124 17.07 -5.32 15.60
C LEU A 124 16.12 -6.00 14.62
N THR A 125 15.56 -7.16 14.97
CA THR A 125 14.59 -7.87 14.12
C THR A 125 13.36 -7.00 13.87
N ALA A 126 12.81 -6.35 14.89
CA ALA A 126 11.67 -5.45 14.74
C ALA A 126 11.98 -4.28 13.79
N ILE A 127 13.18 -3.68 13.88
CA ILE A 127 13.63 -2.62 12.97
C ILE A 127 13.74 -3.16 11.54
N VAL A 128 14.36 -4.33 11.34
CA VAL A 128 14.52 -4.93 10.01
C VAL A 128 13.16 -5.24 9.40
N THR A 129 12.25 -5.85 10.15
CA THR A 129 10.88 -6.12 9.69
C THR A 129 10.14 -4.82 9.35
N ALA A 130 10.26 -3.79 10.18
CA ALA A 130 9.65 -2.48 9.92
C ALA A 130 10.18 -1.86 8.62
N LEU A 131 11.50 -1.90 8.39
CA LEU A 131 12.13 -1.37 7.18
C LEU A 131 11.70 -2.14 5.93
N VAL A 132 11.62 -3.47 6.00
CA VAL A 132 11.15 -4.31 4.89
C VAL A 132 9.70 -3.98 4.56
N LEU A 133 8.82 -3.90 5.56
CA LEU A 133 7.41 -3.56 5.35
C LEU A 133 7.24 -2.12 4.82
N ALA A 134 8.03 -1.17 5.32
CA ALA A 134 8.05 0.19 4.83
C ALA A 134 8.47 0.26 3.34
N ALA A 135 9.50 -0.50 2.96
CA ALA A 135 9.97 -0.58 1.58
C ALA A 135 8.90 -1.19 0.67
N ILE A 136 8.23 -2.26 1.09
CA ILE A 136 7.12 -2.88 0.35
C ILE A 136 5.97 -1.88 0.18
N GLY A 137 5.56 -1.20 1.25
CA GLY A 137 4.52 -0.17 1.21
C GLY A 137 4.87 0.98 0.26
N ALA A 138 6.13 1.43 0.27
CA ALA A 138 6.62 2.44 -0.67
C ALA A 138 6.54 1.97 -2.13
N VAL A 139 6.93 0.73 -2.41
CA VAL A 139 6.88 0.16 -3.77
C VAL A 139 5.44 0.06 -4.27
N ILE A 140 4.50 -0.41 -3.45
CA ILE A 140 3.08 -0.49 -3.80
C ILE A 140 2.54 0.92 -4.12
N ALA A 141 2.78 1.89 -3.25
CA ALA A 141 2.34 3.26 -3.45
C ALA A 141 2.97 3.91 -4.70
N LEU A 142 4.24 3.62 -4.99
CA LEU A 142 4.91 4.05 -6.21
C LEU A 142 4.31 3.42 -7.47
N MET A 143 3.95 2.14 -7.43
CA MET A 143 3.27 1.47 -8.54
C MET A 143 1.90 2.08 -8.79
N MET A 144 1.12 2.30 -7.74
CA MET A 144 -0.18 2.97 -7.82
C MET A 144 -0.05 4.38 -8.40
N TRP A 145 0.93 5.16 -7.92
CA TRP A 145 1.25 6.48 -8.46
C TRP A 145 1.57 6.38 -9.95
N ARG A 146 2.44 5.45 -10.36
CA ARG A 146 2.78 5.26 -11.77
C ARG A 146 1.55 4.96 -12.62
N ILE A 147 0.63 4.13 -12.15
CA ILE A 147 -0.61 3.79 -12.87
C ILE A 147 -1.52 5.01 -12.98
N ALA A 148 -1.68 5.78 -11.89
CA ALA A 148 -2.54 6.96 -11.86
C ALA A 148 -2.02 8.09 -12.78
N TYR A 149 -0.70 8.32 -12.83
CA TYR A 149 -0.09 9.46 -13.54
C TYR A 149 0.57 9.11 -14.89
N ARG A 150 0.60 7.85 -15.31
CA ARG A 150 1.08 7.51 -16.67
C ARG A 150 0.17 8.20 -17.71
N LYS A 151 0.77 9.05 -18.55
CA LYS A 151 0.13 9.57 -19.76
C LYS A 151 0.03 8.41 -20.76
N LEU A 152 -1.18 7.91 -21.02
CA LEU A 152 -1.45 7.23 -22.28
C LEU A 152 -1.43 8.33 -23.34
N PHE A 153 -0.60 8.10 -24.36
CA PHE A 153 -0.41 8.96 -25.52
C PHE A 153 -1.74 9.37 -26.17
#